data_AF-A0A9P7V0T6-F1
#
_entry.id   AF-A0A9P7V0T6-F1
#
_cell.length_a   1.000
_cell.length_b   1.000
_cell.length_c   1.000
_cell.angle_alpha   90.00
_cell.angle_beta   90.00
_cell.angle_gamma   90.00
#
_symmetry.space_group_name_H-M   'P 1'
#
loop_
_entity.id
_entity.type
_entity.pdbx_description
1 polymer ?
#
loop_
_entity_poly.entity_id
_entity_poly.type
_entity_poly.pdbx_seq_one_letter_code
_entity_poly.pdbx_strand_id
1 'polypeptide(L)'
;MIVTAIFWFISLFFIHPVLVAGAATVNGTTGDSFCSSLMCITATLNGTTVEYLLSSRGRTPGWMAMGFGKTMAGSPMVIMWANSDGTLTLSQRQASDYVEPQLVDSPPRFATLSSPASGDIKYAFTIPHDGKTTQNLIWAFGSTNPGSSDPRATLLQHLDSGPTVLDLSKTITPGSDIPSGGSVNIPLQPYQRLIVAHAIFCVFGFLFFLPAGALLARYLRTFSNVWFKGHWILQWLLAGVCIVIGIALGIRSVVEAKAKHFDDTHKKWGIALFVLYIVQCLLGAFIHFLKPANPWPTARPVQNYLHAVLGLLTIGLAFYQVRSGYKYEWPMVTGRGDLGKGVDIVWYVWVVLIPVLYAVGLAFLPKQYRQEGEKKIKAGVGYAQHDE
;
A
#
# COMPACT_ATOMS: atom_id res chain seq x y z
N MET A 1 6.93 67.58 -13.59
CA MET A 1 7.31 66.97 -12.30
C MET A 1 8.17 65.74 -12.62
N ILE A 2 9.43 65.95 -13.04
CA ILE A 2 10.66 65.93 -12.21
C ILE A 2 10.83 64.52 -11.61
N VAL A 3 11.52 63.56 -12.25
CA VAL A 3 12.98 63.40 -12.55
C VAL A 3 13.75 62.69 -11.42
N THR A 4 14.51 61.69 -11.88
CA THR A 4 15.57 60.85 -11.30
C THR A 4 16.62 61.49 -10.37
N ALA A 5 17.05 60.68 -9.37
CA ALA A 5 18.43 60.37 -8.97
C ALA A 5 19.30 61.27 -8.03
N ILE A 6 20.21 60.54 -7.34
CA ILE A 6 21.61 60.83 -6.93
C ILE A 6 21.94 61.22 -5.45
N PHE A 7 23.00 60.55 -4.94
CA PHE A 7 24.06 60.89 -3.94
C PHE A 7 24.00 60.09 -2.61
N TRP A 8 24.88 59.10 -2.29
CA TRP A 8 26.36 59.09 -2.04
C TRP A 8 26.77 60.24 -1.09
N PHE A 9 27.52 60.14 0.03
CA PHE A 9 28.58 59.24 0.49
C PHE A 9 29.01 59.61 1.96
N ILE A 10 29.90 58.80 2.57
CA ILE A 10 30.91 59.04 3.65
C ILE A 10 30.94 57.81 4.58
N SER A 11 32.03 57.13 4.93
CA SER A 11 33.45 57.09 4.54
C SER A 11 34.00 55.78 5.15
N LEU A 12 34.72 54.95 4.40
CA LEU A 12 36.19 54.82 4.46
C LEU A 12 36.78 54.81 5.89
N PHE A 13 37.26 53.62 6.30
CA PHE A 13 38.58 53.31 6.89
C PHE A 13 38.45 52.19 7.91
N PHE A 14 38.73 50.95 7.49
CA PHE A 14 39.51 49.98 8.29
C PHE A 14 40.00 48.89 7.34
N ILE A 15 41.22 49.12 6.82
CA ILE A 15 42.03 48.09 6.17
C ILE A 15 42.43 47.12 7.28
N HIS A 16 41.85 45.91 7.28
CA HIS A 16 42.39 44.78 8.03
C HIS A 16 43.06 43.83 7.04
N PRO A 17 44.26 43.30 7.35
CA PRO A 17 44.94 42.38 6.46
C PRO A 17 44.08 41.13 6.28
N VAL A 18 43.72 40.83 5.03
CA VAL A 18 43.23 39.50 4.67
C VAL A 18 44.40 38.56 4.85
N LEU A 19 44.44 37.88 6.01
CA LEU A 19 45.15 36.62 6.12
C LEU A 19 44.50 35.69 5.10
N VAL A 20 45.15 35.50 3.96
CA VAL A 20 44.94 34.34 3.10
C VAL A 20 45.45 33.14 3.90
N ALA A 21 44.60 32.64 4.80
CA ALA A 21 44.73 31.28 5.27
C ALA A 21 44.54 30.42 4.02
N GLY A 22 45.62 29.80 3.55
CA GLY A 22 45.52 28.76 2.53
C GLY A 22 44.45 27.78 2.99
N ALA A 23 43.36 27.70 2.24
CA ALA A 23 42.36 26.67 2.45
C ALA A 23 43.09 25.34 2.29
N ALA A 24 43.40 24.69 3.41
CA ALA A 24 43.76 23.30 3.38
C ALA A 24 42.58 22.59 2.72
N THR A 25 42.80 21.99 1.56
CA THR A 25 41.89 21.03 0.95
C THR A 25 41.64 19.92 1.95
N VAL A 26 40.58 20.04 2.75
CA VAL A 26 40.03 18.89 3.46
C VAL A 26 39.45 18.01 2.37
N ASN A 27 40.14 16.91 2.05
CA ASN A 27 39.56 15.82 1.26
C ASN A 27 38.39 15.24 2.08
N GLY A 28 37.24 15.91 2.04
CA GLY A 28 36.01 15.42 2.64
C GLY A 28 35.63 14.12 1.95
N THR A 29 35.41 13.06 2.72
CA THR A 29 34.80 11.83 2.22
C THR A 29 33.44 12.17 1.60
N THR A 30 33.15 11.60 0.43
CA THR A 30 31.87 11.80 -0.26
C THR A 30 30.99 10.58 -0.10
N GLY A 31 29.68 10.74 -0.22
CA GLY A 31 28.71 9.70 0.09
C GLY A 31 27.37 10.24 0.52
N ASP A 32 26.46 9.35 0.88
CA ASP A 32 25.07 9.69 1.21
C ASP A 32 24.48 8.69 2.19
N SER A 33 23.34 9.04 2.79
CA SER A 33 22.65 8.16 3.71
C SER A 33 21.14 8.13 3.46
N PHE A 34 20.54 7.00 3.80
CA PHE A 34 19.10 6.79 3.76
C PHE A 34 18.66 6.06 5.02
N CYS A 35 17.55 6.49 5.63
CA CYS A 35 16.97 5.84 6.79
C CYS A 35 15.51 5.47 6.56
N SER A 36 15.18 4.21 6.83
CA SER A 36 13.81 3.73 7.03
C SER A 36 13.42 3.76 8.51
N SER A 37 12.29 3.14 8.84
CA SER A 37 11.82 3.03 10.22
C SER A 37 12.69 2.10 11.07
N LEU A 38 13.25 1.03 10.48
CA LEU A 38 13.98 -0.02 11.19
C LEU A 38 15.49 -0.04 10.92
N MET A 39 15.97 0.60 9.86
CA MET A 39 17.40 0.64 9.54
C MET A 39 17.83 1.89 8.79
N CYS A 40 19.12 2.18 8.81
CA CYS A 40 19.76 3.13 7.90
C CYS A 40 20.85 2.46 7.08
N ILE A 41 21.11 3.03 5.91
CA ILE A 41 22.21 2.72 5.02
C ILE A 41 23.02 3.99 4.87
N THR A 42 24.31 3.95 5.20
CA THR A 42 25.25 5.01 4.91
C THR A 42 26.29 4.49 3.93
N ALA A 43 26.53 5.21 2.84
CA ALA A 43 27.54 4.88 1.86
C ALA A 43 28.64 5.93 1.91
N THR A 44 29.90 5.49 2.02
CA THR A 44 31.08 6.35 2.05
C THR A 44 32.04 5.94 0.95
N LEU A 45 32.32 6.84 0.01
CA LEU A 45 33.29 6.63 -1.06
C LEU A 45 34.71 6.89 -0.52
N ASN A 46 35.56 5.87 -0.63
CA ASN A 46 36.97 5.92 -0.24
C ASN A 46 37.83 5.49 -1.43
N GLY A 47 38.13 6.44 -2.31
CA GLY A 47 38.90 6.21 -3.52
C GLY A 47 38.22 5.22 -4.47
N THR A 48 38.73 3.99 -4.53
CA THR A 48 38.26 2.93 -5.44
C THR A 48 37.20 2.00 -4.83
N THR A 49 36.84 2.21 -3.57
CA THR A 49 35.86 1.38 -2.85
C THR A 49 34.76 2.22 -2.22
N VAL A 50 33.59 1.62 -2.05
CA VAL A 50 32.49 2.20 -1.27
C VAL A 50 32.30 1.33 -0.03
N GLU A 51 32.35 1.95 1.14
CA GLU A 51 31.92 1.32 2.38
C GLU A 51 30.43 1.57 2.58
N TYR A 52 29.69 0.50 2.89
CA TYR A 52 28.30 0.56 3.26
C TYR A 52 28.12 0.14 4.72
N LEU A 53 27.51 1.02 5.50
CA LEU A 53 27.15 0.79 6.90
C LEU A 53 25.64 0.61 7.01
N LEU A 54 25.21 -0.57 7.45
CA LEU A 54 23.84 -0.90 7.78
C LEU A 54 23.67 -0.78 9.30
N SER A 55 22.88 0.18 9.77
CA SER A 55 22.63 0.39 11.20
C SER A 55 21.18 0.12 11.54
N SER A 56 20.93 -0.63 12.62
CA SER A 56 19.57 -0.89 13.07
C SER A 56 19.01 0.25 13.94
N ARG A 57 17.68 0.42 13.93
CA ARG A 57 16.97 1.46 14.70
C ARG A 57 15.93 0.84 15.61
N GLY A 58 16.12 0.97 16.91
CA GLY A 58 15.12 0.65 17.94
C GLY A 58 14.71 -0.82 18.03
N ARG A 59 15.39 -1.74 17.30
CA ARG A 59 15.09 -3.17 17.30
C ARG A 59 16.32 -3.99 16.95
N THR A 60 16.52 -5.14 17.57
CA THR A 60 17.60 -6.07 17.17
C THR A 60 17.27 -6.72 15.82
N PRO A 61 18.15 -6.64 14.80
CA PRO A 61 17.98 -7.35 13.54
C PRO A 61 18.25 -8.85 13.70
N GLY A 62 17.44 -9.68 13.05
CA GLY A 62 17.82 -11.03 12.70
C GLY A 62 18.84 -11.03 11.56
N TRP A 63 18.58 -10.22 10.53
CA TRP A 63 19.48 -9.96 9.41
C TRP A 63 19.15 -8.59 8.79
N MET A 64 20.13 -7.96 8.13
CA MET A 64 19.93 -6.76 7.30
C MET A 64 20.53 -6.99 5.92
N ALA A 65 19.90 -6.42 4.90
CA ALA A 65 20.33 -6.57 3.51
C ALA A 65 20.31 -5.27 2.74
N MET A 66 21.20 -5.19 1.76
CA MET A 66 21.20 -4.18 0.72
C MET A 66 21.43 -4.85 -0.64
N GLY A 67 20.65 -4.47 -1.64
CA GLY A 67 20.80 -4.90 -3.02
C GLY A 67 21.12 -3.75 -3.95
N PHE A 68 21.86 -4.05 -5.02
CA PHE A 68 22.30 -3.10 -6.03
C PHE A 68 21.38 -3.18 -7.26
N GLY A 69 20.33 -2.35 -7.25
CA GLY A 69 19.34 -2.28 -8.31
C GLY A 69 18.04 -1.63 -7.84
N LYS A 70 16.99 -1.70 -8.66
CA LYS A 70 15.69 -1.06 -8.40
C LYS A 70 14.60 -2.05 -7.95
N THR A 71 14.84 -3.34 -8.11
CA THR A 71 13.89 -4.44 -7.91
C THR A 71 14.59 -5.61 -7.26
N MET A 72 13.88 -6.48 -6.53
CA MET A 72 14.49 -7.68 -5.94
C MET A 72 15.02 -8.64 -7.03
N ALA A 73 14.18 -8.91 -8.02
CA ALA A 73 14.53 -9.70 -9.19
C ALA A 73 15.76 -9.11 -9.91
N GLY A 74 16.78 -9.93 -10.12
CA GLY A 74 17.99 -9.59 -10.87
C GLY A 74 19.00 -8.69 -10.13
N SER A 75 18.71 -8.19 -8.94
CA SER A 75 19.67 -7.36 -8.19
C SER A 75 20.65 -8.21 -7.38
N PRO A 76 21.97 -8.01 -7.51
CA PRO A 76 22.95 -8.57 -6.57
C PRO A 76 22.74 -7.96 -5.18
N MET A 77 22.79 -8.76 -4.14
CA MET A 77 22.51 -8.38 -2.76
C MET A 77 23.64 -8.80 -1.84
N VAL A 78 23.87 -8.00 -0.81
CA VAL A 78 24.71 -8.33 0.35
C VAL A 78 23.78 -8.40 1.55
N ILE A 79 23.77 -9.56 2.20
CA ILE A 79 22.92 -9.88 3.34
C ILE A 79 23.84 -10.23 4.50
N MET A 80 23.58 -9.64 5.67
CA MET A 80 24.45 -9.78 6.83
C MET A 80 23.65 -10.10 8.09
N TRP A 81 24.21 -10.97 8.93
CA TRP A 81 23.67 -11.30 10.24
C TRP A 81 24.78 -11.69 11.22
N ALA A 82 24.48 -11.56 12.50
CA ALA A 82 25.34 -12.00 13.59
C ALA A 82 25.13 -13.48 13.92
N ASN A 83 26.22 -14.16 14.26
CA ASN A 83 26.22 -15.55 14.70
C ASN A 83 26.28 -15.65 16.23
N SER A 84 25.96 -16.81 16.77
CA SER A 84 25.97 -17.05 18.23
C SER A 84 27.36 -16.94 18.87
N ASP A 85 28.42 -17.11 18.09
CA ASP A 85 29.82 -16.96 18.51
C ASP A 85 30.34 -15.52 18.44
N GLY A 86 29.47 -14.55 18.09
CA GLY A 86 29.81 -13.14 17.95
C GLY A 86 30.44 -12.77 16.61
N THR A 87 30.64 -13.73 15.70
CA THR A 87 31.07 -13.43 14.33
C THR A 87 29.91 -12.89 13.47
N LEU A 88 30.24 -12.27 12.34
CA LEU A 88 29.27 -11.84 11.34
C LEU A 88 29.37 -12.73 10.10
N THR A 89 28.23 -13.18 9.59
CA THR A 89 28.16 -13.76 8.26
C THR A 89 27.82 -12.69 7.24
N LEU A 90 28.62 -12.62 6.16
CA LEU A 90 28.32 -11.86 4.95
C LEU A 90 27.96 -12.84 3.84
N SER A 91 26.78 -12.66 3.24
CA SER A 91 26.28 -13.50 2.17
C SER A 91 25.96 -12.65 0.94
N GLN A 92 26.64 -12.93 -0.18
CA GLN A 92 26.33 -12.31 -1.46
C GLN A 92 25.35 -13.18 -2.23
N ARG A 93 24.14 -12.65 -2.46
CA ARG A 93 23.04 -13.42 -3.06
C ARG A 93 22.42 -12.68 -4.24
N GLN A 94 21.65 -13.38 -5.06
CA GLN A 94 20.81 -12.79 -6.09
C GLN A 94 19.51 -13.58 -6.18
N ALA A 95 18.40 -12.89 -6.40
CA ALA A 95 17.12 -13.53 -6.67
C ALA A 95 16.82 -13.46 -8.17
N SER A 96 16.31 -14.54 -8.75
CA SER A 96 15.74 -14.51 -10.09
C SER A 96 14.40 -13.77 -10.14
N ASP A 97 13.74 -13.60 -8.98
CA ASP A 97 12.44 -12.95 -8.84
C ASP A 97 12.20 -12.42 -7.40
N TYR A 98 10.95 -12.17 -6.98
CA TYR A 98 10.57 -11.88 -5.58
C TYR A 98 10.53 -13.13 -4.69
N VAL A 99 11.59 -13.94 -4.78
CA VAL A 99 11.78 -15.18 -4.01
C VAL A 99 13.04 -15.07 -3.17
N GLU A 100 13.22 -15.98 -2.19
CA GLU A 100 14.44 -15.98 -1.38
C GLU A 100 15.69 -16.00 -2.28
N PRO A 101 16.58 -15.01 -2.15
CA PRO A 101 17.76 -14.92 -2.99
C PRO A 101 18.71 -16.06 -2.67
N GLN A 102 19.37 -16.59 -3.69
CA GLN A 102 20.31 -17.70 -3.59
C GLN A 102 21.74 -17.19 -3.61
N LEU A 103 22.67 -17.91 -2.97
CA LEU A 103 24.08 -17.54 -2.93
C LEU A 103 24.66 -17.44 -4.34
N VAL A 104 25.47 -16.41 -4.57
CA VAL A 104 26.28 -16.26 -5.77
C VAL A 104 27.73 -16.53 -5.39
N ASP A 105 28.28 -17.66 -5.87
CA ASP A 105 29.64 -18.10 -5.51
C ASP A 105 30.76 -17.22 -6.10
N SER A 106 30.49 -16.49 -7.18
CA SER A 106 31.47 -15.61 -7.83
C SER A 106 30.81 -14.33 -8.35
N PRO A 107 30.47 -13.39 -7.44
CA PRO A 107 29.82 -12.15 -7.80
C PRO A 107 30.79 -11.24 -8.58
N PRO A 108 30.31 -10.43 -9.56
CA PRO A 108 31.16 -9.51 -10.32
C PRO A 108 31.87 -8.45 -9.46
N ARG A 109 31.28 -8.11 -8.30
CA ARG A 109 31.88 -7.24 -7.28
C ARG A 109 31.83 -7.97 -5.95
N PHE A 110 33.00 -8.29 -5.41
CA PHE A 110 33.12 -8.95 -4.11
C PHE A 110 32.93 -7.94 -2.99
N ALA A 111 32.06 -8.28 -2.04
CA ALA A 111 31.88 -7.53 -0.80
C ALA A 111 32.73 -8.15 0.30
N THR A 112 33.41 -7.31 1.07
CA THR A 112 34.31 -7.72 2.15
C THR A 112 33.83 -7.13 3.46
N LEU A 113 33.76 -7.94 4.51
CA LEU A 113 33.42 -7.50 5.86
C LEU A 113 34.35 -6.36 6.30
N SER A 114 33.78 -5.29 6.85
CA SER A 114 34.53 -4.24 7.54
C SER A 114 34.05 -4.09 8.98
N SER A 115 34.92 -3.62 9.87
CA SER A 115 34.62 -3.46 11.29
C SER A 115 33.93 -2.12 11.54
N PRO A 116 32.65 -2.09 11.96
CA PRO A 116 31.98 -0.83 12.27
C PRO A 116 32.50 -0.22 13.58
N ALA A 117 32.38 1.11 13.71
CA ALA A 117 32.66 1.81 14.95
C ALA A 117 31.73 1.33 16.09
N SER A 118 32.30 1.25 17.31
CA SER A 118 31.62 0.87 18.55
C SER A 118 30.35 1.69 18.82
N GLY A 119 29.29 1.05 19.35
CA GLY A 119 28.18 1.75 20.02
C GLY A 119 26.74 1.36 19.62
N ASP A 120 26.50 0.79 18.43
CA ASP A 120 25.16 0.32 17.99
C ASP A 120 25.26 -0.98 17.19
N ILE A 121 24.14 -1.72 17.02
CA ILE A 121 24.10 -2.88 16.11
C ILE A 121 24.26 -2.40 14.66
N LYS A 122 25.49 -2.55 14.18
CA LYS A 122 25.96 -2.09 12.87
C LYS A 122 26.59 -3.25 12.14
N TYR A 123 26.29 -3.37 10.84
CA TYR A 123 26.97 -4.28 9.93
C TYR A 123 27.63 -3.43 8.83
N ALA A 124 28.91 -3.65 8.57
CA ALA A 124 29.65 -2.87 7.59
C ALA A 124 30.38 -3.77 6.60
N PHE A 125 30.43 -3.32 5.36
CA PHE A 125 31.21 -3.99 4.32
C PHE A 125 31.70 -3.00 3.27
N THR A 126 32.80 -3.34 2.62
CA THR A 126 33.34 -2.61 1.47
C THR A 126 33.07 -3.35 0.17
N ILE A 127 32.84 -2.63 -0.91
CA ILE A 127 32.70 -3.17 -2.27
C ILE A 127 33.41 -2.27 -3.30
N PRO A 128 33.98 -2.80 -4.39
CA PRO A 128 34.56 -1.97 -5.45
C PRO A 128 33.55 -0.96 -6.02
N HIS A 129 34.00 0.29 -6.19
CA HIS A 129 33.20 1.35 -6.81
C HIS A 129 32.94 1.02 -8.28
N ASP A 130 31.72 1.24 -8.76
CA ASP A 130 31.32 0.98 -10.15
C ASP A 130 31.48 2.21 -11.07
N GLY A 131 32.15 3.26 -10.60
CA GLY A 131 32.33 4.52 -11.33
C GLY A 131 31.09 5.42 -11.32
N LYS A 132 29.96 5.01 -10.73
CA LYS A 132 28.73 5.81 -10.72
C LYS A 132 28.58 6.56 -9.39
N THR A 133 28.14 7.80 -9.46
CA THR A 133 27.80 8.59 -8.27
C THR A 133 26.41 8.22 -7.75
N THR A 134 25.44 8.02 -8.64
CA THR A 134 24.09 7.58 -8.28
C THR A 134 24.01 6.06 -8.12
N GLN A 135 23.66 5.61 -6.92
CA GLN A 135 23.50 4.21 -6.56
C GLN A 135 22.01 3.90 -6.39
N ASN A 136 21.45 3.10 -7.28
CA ASN A 136 20.09 2.56 -7.10
C ASN A 136 20.18 1.34 -6.19
N LEU A 137 19.44 1.37 -5.09
CA LEU A 137 19.51 0.35 -4.07
C LEU A 137 18.12 -0.18 -3.74
N ILE A 138 18.09 -1.42 -3.27
CA ILE A 138 17.00 -1.98 -2.48
C ILE A 138 17.55 -2.33 -1.09
N TRP A 139 16.70 -2.35 -0.09
CA TRP A 139 17.08 -2.68 1.28
C TRP A 139 16.02 -3.56 1.92
N ALA A 140 16.43 -4.35 2.91
CA ALA A 140 15.52 -5.21 3.64
C ALA A 140 16.03 -5.47 5.08
N PHE A 141 15.07 -5.58 6.00
CA PHE A 141 15.28 -5.83 7.42
C PHE A 141 14.51 -7.08 7.84
N GLY A 142 15.20 -8.11 8.33
CA GLY A 142 14.61 -9.31 8.89
C GLY A 142 14.71 -9.34 10.41
N SER A 143 13.65 -9.78 11.10
CA SER A 143 13.65 -9.89 12.57
C SER A 143 14.12 -11.25 13.09
N THR A 144 14.23 -12.26 12.22
CA THR A 144 14.56 -13.63 12.62
C THR A 144 15.96 -13.98 12.12
N ASN A 145 16.85 -14.31 13.05
CA ASN A 145 18.20 -14.73 12.70
C ASN A 145 18.16 -16.12 12.02
N PRO A 146 18.99 -16.38 10.98
CA PRO A 146 19.01 -17.68 10.30
C PRO A 146 19.51 -18.84 11.18
N GLY A 147 20.19 -18.55 12.30
CA GLY A 147 20.67 -19.55 13.25
C GLY A 147 21.88 -20.35 12.78
N SER A 148 22.52 -19.94 11.67
CA SER A 148 23.68 -20.60 11.09
C SER A 148 24.65 -19.58 10.50
N SER A 149 25.95 -19.86 10.58
CA SER A 149 27.00 -19.05 9.95
C SER A 149 27.18 -19.36 8.45
N ASP A 150 26.50 -20.38 7.92
CA ASP A 150 26.54 -20.72 6.49
C ASP A 150 25.93 -19.59 5.65
N PRO A 151 26.67 -18.99 4.69
CA PRO A 151 26.12 -17.93 3.85
C PRO A 151 24.95 -18.40 2.97
N ARG A 152 24.64 -19.70 2.86
CA ARG A 152 23.45 -20.27 2.21
C ARG A 152 22.23 -20.44 3.12
N ALA A 153 22.33 -20.13 4.41
CA ALA A 153 21.26 -20.35 5.38
C ALA A 153 19.91 -19.76 4.94
N THR A 154 18.82 -20.47 5.18
CA THR A 154 17.48 -20.03 4.79
C THR A 154 17.07 -18.76 5.53
N LEU A 155 16.59 -17.77 4.79
CA LEU A 155 16.11 -16.50 5.31
C LEU A 155 14.58 -16.49 5.33
N LEU A 156 14.00 -16.20 6.50
CA LEU A 156 12.60 -15.80 6.54
C LEU A 156 12.43 -14.44 5.88
N GLN A 157 11.26 -14.23 5.25
CA GLN A 157 10.92 -12.98 4.57
C GLN A 157 11.11 -11.77 5.50
N HIS A 158 11.69 -10.71 4.95
CA HIS A 158 11.92 -9.45 5.67
C HIS A 158 10.62 -8.86 6.25
N LEU A 159 10.75 -8.17 7.39
CA LEU A 159 9.68 -7.41 8.03
C LEU A 159 9.47 -6.04 7.37
N ASP A 160 10.55 -5.41 6.91
CA ASP A 160 10.53 -4.08 6.28
C ASP A 160 11.51 -4.08 5.10
N SER A 161 11.15 -3.46 3.99
CA SER A 161 11.97 -3.40 2.80
C SER A 161 11.52 -2.29 1.86
N GLY A 162 12.39 -1.90 0.94
CA GLY A 162 12.01 -0.94 -0.09
C GLY A 162 13.15 -0.58 -1.02
N PRO A 163 12.84 0.17 -2.10
CA PRO A 163 13.86 0.77 -2.95
C PRO A 163 14.31 2.13 -2.40
N THR A 164 15.54 2.52 -2.71
CA THR A 164 16.12 3.83 -2.39
C THR A 164 17.20 4.22 -3.41
N VAL A 165 17.67 5.46 -3.35
CA VAL A 165 18.78 5.96 -4.18
C VAL A 165 19.72 6.77 -3.30
N LEU A 166 21.02 6.51 -3.42
CA LEU A 166 22.09 7.28 -2.77
C LEU A 166 22.93 8.02 -3.81
N ASP A 167 23.40 9.21 -3.46
CA ASP A 167 24.27 10.04 -4.30
C ASP A 167 25.67 10.22 -3.68
N LEU A 168 26.64 9.45 -4.18
CA LEU A 168 28.01 9.42 -3.68
C LEU A 168 28.81 10.70 -3.94
N SER A 169 28.25 11.70 -4.62
CA SER A 169 28.92 12.98 -4.87
C SER A 169 28.76 13.98 -3.71
N LYS A 170 27.83 13.74 -2.80
CA LYS A 170 27.57 14.63 -1.66
C LYS A 170 28.70 14.55 -0.64
N THR A 171 29.02 15.66 0.01
CA THR A 171 29.99 15.66 1.11
C THR A 171 29.31 15.14 2.38
N ILE A 172 29.90 14.14 3.04
CA ILE A 172 29.40 13.62 4.33
C ILE A 172 30.39 13.94 5.43
N THR A 173 29.88 14.43 6.56
CA THR A 173 30.66 14.55 7.79
C THR A 173 30.48 13.27 8.58
N PRO A 174 31.56 12.56 8.99
CA PRO A 174 31.43 11.40 9.85
C PRO A 174 30.69 11.77 11.14
N GLY A 175 29.52 11.17 11.39
CA GLY A 175 28.71 11.41 12.59
C GLY A 175 27.61 12.48 12.47
N SER A 176 27.40 13.10 11.29
CA SER A 176 26.19 13.89 11.07
C SER A 176 25.05 12.99 10.62
N ASP A 177 24.06 12.77 11.48
CA ASP A 177 22.75 12.25 11.09
C ASP A 177 22.12 13.23 10.08
N ILE A 178 22.31 12.98 8.78
CA ILE A 178 21.73 13.82 7.73
C ILE A 178 20.21 13.56 7.69
N PRO A 179 19.37 14.61 7.59
CA PRO A 179 17.92 14.45 7.58
C PRO A 179 17.47 13.59 6.40
N SER A 180 16.78 12.49 6.73
CA SER A 180 15.89 11.76 5.84
C SER A 180 14.91 12.72 5.17
N GLY A 181 14.76 12.68 3.84
CA GLY A 181 13.73 13.50 3.20
C GLY A 181 13.70 13.64 1.68
N GLY A 182 14.62 13.03 0.93
CA GLY A 182 14.50 13.02 -0.53
C GLY A 182 13.44 12.00 -0.99
N SER A 183 12.20 12.41 -1.21
CA SER A 183 11.18 11.59 -1.89
C SER A 183 11.58 11.38 -3.35
N VAL A 184 12.43 10.38 -3.61
CA VAL A 184 12.77 9.98 -4.97
C VAL A 184 11.53 9.35 -5.61
N ASN A 185 11.08 9.91 -6.74
CA ASN A 185 9.99 9.35 -7.53
C ASN A 185 10.44 8.03 -8.18
N ILE A 186 10.30 6.92 -7.46
CA ILE A 186 10.65 5.58 -7.94
C ILE A 186 9.46 5.02 -8.72
N PRO A 187 9.58 4.78 -10.04
CA PRO A 187 8.49 4.28 -10.88
C PRO A 187 7.89 2.97 -10.33
N LEU A 188 6.58 2.78 -10.52
CA LEU A 188 5.90 1.54 -10.14
C LEU A 188 6.39 0.36 -10.99
N GLN A 189 6.69 -0.75 -10.32
CA GLN A 189 6.99 -2.04 -10.95
C GLN A 189 5.72 -2.63 -11.62
N PRO A 190 5.84 -3.57 -12.57
CA PRO A 190 4.69 -4.11 -13.30
C PRO A 190 3.57 -4.65 -12.39
N TYR A 191 3.89 -5.51 -11.42
CA TYR A 191 2.89 -6.04 -10.48
C TYR A 191 2.29 -4.94 -9.58
N GLN A 192 3.09 -3.93 -9.20
CA GLN A 192 2.60 -2.79 -8.41
C GLN A 192 1.58 -1.95 -9.18
N ARG A 193 1.73 -1.81 -10.51
CA ARG A 193 0.73 -1.16 -11.36
C ARG A 193 -0.59 -1.95 -11.38
N LEU A 194 -0.52 -3.28 -11.40
CA LEU A 194 -1.69 -4.14 -11.30
C LEU A 194 -2.39 -3.99 -9.94
N ILE A 195 -1.64 -3.88 -8.83
CA ILE A 195 -2.18 -3.62 -7.49
C ILE A 195 -2.91 -2.26 -7.45
N VAL A 196 -2.32 -1.21 -8.01
CA VAL A 196 -2.97 0.11 -8.09
C VAL A 196 -4.27 0.02 -8.89
N ALA A 197 -4.25 -0.64 -10.06
CA ALA A 197 -5.44 -0.82 -10.88
C ALA A 197 -6.53 -1.65 -10.15
N HIS A 198 -6.14 -2.74 -9.48
CA HIS A 198 -7.01 -3.54 -8.61
C HIS A 198 -7.69 -2.64 -7.56
N ALA A 199 -6.92 -1.83 -6.84
CA ALA A 199 -7.44 -0.94 -5.80
C ALA A 199 -8.45 0.07 -6.36
N ILE A 200 -8.17 0.69 -7.52
CA ILE A 200 -9.09 1.63 -8.18
C ILE A 200 -10.42 0.95 -8.49
N PHE A 201 -10.40 -0.18 -9.21
CA PHE A 201 -11.61 -0.89 -9.59
C PHE A 201 -12.39 -1.41 -8.37
N CYS A 202 -11.71 -1.92 -7.34
CA CYS A 202 -12.36 -2.38 -6.11
C CYS A 202 -12.98 -1.22 -5.31
N VAL A 203 -12.35 -0.04 -5.24
CA VAL A 203 -12.95 1.14 -4.59
C VAL A 203 -14.21 1.60 -5.32
N PHE A 204 -14.17 1.70 -6.65
CA PHE A 204 -15.36 2.07 -7.43
C PHE A 204 -16.48 1.03 -7.31
N GLY A 205 -16.15 -0.26 -7.40
CA GLY A 205 -17.12 -1.34 -7.23
C GLY A 205 -17.73 -1.32 -5.83
N PHE A 206 -16.90 -1.57 -4.81
CA PHE A 206 -17.35 -1.84 -3.45
C PHE A 206 -17.72 -0.61 -2.62
N LEU A 207 -17.01 0.52 -2.77
CA LEU A 207 -17.20 1.71 -1.91
C LEU A 207 -17.98 2.83 -2.60
N PHE A 208 -18.17 2.75 -3.92
CA PHE A 208 -18.98 3.72 -4.65
C PHE A 208 -20.29 3.12 -5.18
N PHE A 209 -20.23 2.15 -6.09
CA PHE A 209 -21.43 1.63 -6.74
C PHE A 209 -22.32 0.80 -5.81
N LEU A 210 -21.78 -0.10 -4.97
CA LEU A 210 -22.64 -0.86 -4.05
C LEU A 210 -23.39 0.06 -3.06
N PRO A 211 -22.74 1.02 -2.37
CA PRO A 211 -23.43 1.91 -1.45
C PRO A 211 -24.39 2.86 -2.18
N ALA A 212 -23.99 3.41 -3.34
CA ALA A 212 -24.88 4.24 -4.14
C ALA A 212 -26.14 3.48 -4.57
N GLY A 213 -26.01 2.23 -5.00
CA GLY A 213 -27.14 1.37 -5.33
C GLY A 213 -28.04 1.07 -4.14
N ALA A 214 -27.46 0.87 -2.95
CA ALA A 214 -28.23 0.65 -1.72
C ALA A 214 -29.00 1.90 -1.29
N LEU A 215 -28.37 3.08 -1.33
CA LEU A 215 -29.01 4.37 -1.08
C LEU A 215 -30.08 4.66 -2.12
N LEU A 216 -29.81 4.46 -3.41
CA LEU A 216 -30.79 4.64 -4.49
C LEU A 216 -32.05 3.82 -4.21
N ALA A 217 -31.90 2.53 -3.89
CA ALA A 217 -33.04 1.68 -3.54
C ALA A 217 -33.73 2.11 -2.24
N ARG A 218 -33.02 2.76 -1.32
CA ARG A 218 -33.62 3.25 -0.07
C ARG A 218 -34.52 4.44 -0.29
N TYR A 219 -34.02 5.45 -0.98
CA TYR A 219 -34.78 6.66 -1.24
C TYR A 219 -35.85 6.42 -2.31
N LEU A 220 -35.48 5.92 -3.49
CA LEU A 220 -36.41 5.84 -4.61
C LEU A 220 -37.55 4.85 -4.38
N ARG A 221 -37.41 3.82 -3.54
CA ARG A 221 -38.54 2.90 -3.26
C ARG A 221 -39.76 3.61 -2.67
N THR A 222 -39.57 4.78 -2.04
CA THR A 222 -40.66 5.62 -1.51
C THR A 222 -41.17 6.64 -2.53
N PHE A 223 -40.31 7.10 -3.44
CA PHE A 223 -40.59 8.28 -4.28
C PHE A 223 -40.70 7.99 -5.78
N SER A 224 -40.30 6.81 -6.25
CA SER A 224 -40.29 6.48 -7.68
C SER A 224 -40.34 4.97 -7.96
N ASN A 225 -41.07 4.59 -9.01
CA ASN A 225 -41.17 3.19 -9.43
C ASN A 225 -39.92 2.68 -10.18
N VAL A 226 -38.98 3.56 -10.56
CA VAL A 226 -37.74 3.14 -11.25
C VAL A 226 -36.64 2.63 -10.31
N TRP A 227 -36.91 2.61 -8.99
CA TRP A 227 -35.94 2.24 -7.95
C TRP A 227 -35.26 0.90 -8.25
N PHE A 228 -36.02 -0.10 -8.70
CA PHE A 228 -35.47 -1.44 -8.94
C PHE A 228 -34.53 -1.41 -10.14
N LYS A 229 -34.94 -0.75 -11.24
CA LYS A 229 -34.11 -0.60 -12.45
C LYS A 229 -32.77 0.05 -12.12
N GLY A 230 -32.78 1.18 -11.40
CA GLY A 230 -31.55 1.84 -10.97
C GLY A 230 -30.71 0.98 -10.04
N HIS A 231 -31.35 0.29 -9.09
CA HIS A 231 -30.66 -0.57 -8.13
C HIS A 231 -29.92 -1.72 -8.83
N TRP A 232 -30.59 -2.52 -9.65
CA TRP A 232 -29.95 -3.69 -10.26
C TRP A 232 -28.87 -3.27 -11.28
N ILE A 233 -29.03 -2.14 -11.99
CA ILE A 233 -27.97 -1.60 -12.87
C ILE A 233 -26.72 -1.23 -12.06
N LEU A 234 -26.88 -0.48 -10.97
CA LEU A 234 -25.74 -0.09 -10.12
C LEU A 234 -25.07 -1.31 -9.49
N GLN A 235 -25.87 -2.26 -8.96
CA GLN A 235 -25.34 -3.41 -8.25
C GLN A 235 -24.73 -4.46 -9.18
N TRP A 236 -25.47 -4.92 -10.20
CA TRP A 236 -25.03 -6.05 -11.02
C TRP A 236 -24.12 -5.61 -12.17
N LEU A 237 -24.52 -4.57 -12.92
CA LEU A 237 -23.77 -4.16 -14.10
C LEU A 237 -22.53 -3.34 -13.69
N LEU A 238 -22.73 -2.17 -13.07
CA LEU A 238 -21.60 -1.26 -12.81
C LEU A 238 -20.67 -1.78 -11.71
N ALA A 239 -21.20 -2.14 -10.54
CA ALA A 239 -20.38 -2.70 -9.48
C ALA A 239 -19.81 -4.07 -9.88
N GLY A 240 -20.61 -4.95 -10.47
CA GLY A 240 -20.15 -6.29 -10.88
C GLY A 240 -19.00 -6.25 -11.88
N VAL A 241 -19.07 -5.43 -12.92
CA VAL A 241 -17.96 -5.26 -13.88
C VAL A 241 -16.71 -4.75 -13.15
N CYS A 242 -16.82 -3.73 -12.31
CA CYS A 242 -15.68 -3.21 -11.56
C CYS A 242 -15.07 -4.25 -10.61
N ILE A 243 -15.91 -4.96 -9.85
CA ILE A 243 -15.47 -5.96 -8.87
C ILE A 243 -14.77 -7.13 -9.56
N VAL A 244 -15.33 -7.65 -10.67
CA VAL A 244 -14.71 -8.76 -11.41
C VAL A 244 -13.35 -8.35 -11.98
N ILE A 245 -13.26 -7.17 -12.61
CA ILE A 245 -11.99 -6.64 -13.11
C ILE A 245 -11.00 -6.46 -11.95
N GLY A 246 -11.44 -5.84 -10.85
CA GLY A 246 -10.62 -5.63 -9.66
C GLY A 246 -10.04 -6.94 -9.14
N ILE A 247 -10.87 -7.95 -8.87
CA ILE A 247 -10.42 -9.25 -8.37
C ILE A 247 -9.46 -9.93 -9.37
N ALA A 248 -9.76 -9.89 -10.68
CA ALA A 248 -8.88 -10.46 -11.70
C ALA A 248 -7.49 -9.79 -11.72
N LEU A 249 -7.43 -8.46 -11.58
CA LEU A 249 -6.17 -7.71 -11.48
C LEU A 249 -5.41 -8.03 -10.20
N GLY A 250 -6.12 -8.23 -9.08
CA GLY A 250 -5.53 -8.67 -7.81
C GLY A 250 -4.84 -10.03 -7.95
N ILE A 251 -5.56 -11.02 -8.53
CA ILE A 251 -5.00 -12.35 -8.82
C ILE A 251 -3.80 -12.24 -9.75
N ARG A 252 -3.92 -11.47 -10.84
CA ARG A 252 -2.83 -11.28 -11.80
C ARG A 252 -1.61 -10.63 -11.16
N SER A 253 -1.78 -9.72 -10.20
CA SER A 253 -0.65 -9.11 -9.50
C SER A 253 0.13 -10.13 -8.66
N VAL A 254 -0.54 -11.11 -8.06
CA VAL A 254 0.10 -12.21 -7.33
C VAL A 254 0.88 -13.11 -8.28
N VAL A 255 0.30 -13.44 -9.45
CA VAL A 255 0.97 -14.23 -10.50
C VAL A 255 2.21 -13.51 -11.02
N GLU A 256 2.08 -12.21 -11.33
CA GLU A 256 3.18 -11.38 -11.84
C GLU A 256 4.30 -11.22 -10.80
N ALA A 257 3.95 -11.15 -9.51
CA ALA A 257 4.91 -11.12 -8.41
C ALA A 257 5.49 -12.49 -8.06
N LYS A 258 5.02 -13.58 -8.70
CA LYS A 258 5.31 -14.98 -8.34
C LYS A 258 5.13 -15.27 -6.84
N ALA A 259 4.19 -14.58 -6.22
CA ALA A 259 3.86 -14.74 -4.81
C ALA A 259 2.87 -15.89 -4.59
N LYS A 260 2.71 -16.34 -3.34
CA LYS A 260 1.71 -17.35 -3.00
C LYS A 260 0.30 -16.74 -3.04
N HIS A 261 -0.65 -17.50 -3.56
CA HIS A 261 -2.06 -17.14 -3.45
C HIS A 261 -2.59 -17.47 -2.04
N PHE A 262 -3.53 -16.65 -1.54
CA PHE A 262 -4.26 -16.91 -0.29
C PHE A 262 -3.38 -17.09 0.96
N ASP A 263 -2.22 -16.45 1.02
CA ASP A 263 -1.27 -16.55 2.13
C ASP A 263 -1.51 -15.51 3.23
N ASP A 264 -2.22 -14.41 2.97
CA ASP A 264 -2.61 -13.41 3.96
C ASP A 264 -4.13 -13.27 4.16
N THR A 265 -4.49 -12.40 5.10
CA THR A 265 -5.89 -12.12 5.47
C THR A 265 -6.63 -11.29 4.44
N HIS A 266 -5.97 -10.33 3.77
CA HIS A 266 -6.58 -9.49 2.74
C HIS A 266 -7.00 -10.35 1.55
N LYS A 267 -6.15 -11.24 1.04
CA LYS A 267 -6.49 -12.14 -0.07
C LYS A 267 -7.64 -13.08 0.27
N LYS A 268 -7.65 -13.67 1.48
CA LYS A 268 -8.72 -14.57 1.95
C LYS A 268 -10.06 -13.85 2.08
N TRP A 269 -10.09 -12.71 2.79
CA TRP A 269 -11.31 -11.93 2.96
C TRP A 269 -11.81 -11.33 1.66
N GLY A 270 -10.92 -10.92 0.76
CA GLY A 270 -11.30 -10.39 -0.56
C GLY A 270 -12.11 -11.40 -1.38
N ILE A 271 -11.71 -12.67 -1.39
CA ILE A 271 -12.45 -13.73 -2.08
C ILE A 271 -13.73 -14.12 -1.35
N ALA A 272 -13.73 -14.16 -0.01
CA ALA A 272 -14.96 -14.36 0.76
C ALA A 272 -15.99 -13.26 0.45
N LEU A 273 -15.56 -12.01 0.38
CA LEU A 273 -16.39 -10.86 0.05
C LEU A 273 -16.91 -10.92 -1.39
N PHE A 274 -16.10 -11.39 -2.34
CA PHE A 274 -16.53 -11.64 -3.71
C PHE A 274 -17.64 -12.70 -3.78
N VAL A 275 -17.50 -13.81 -3.05
CA VAL A 275 -18.55 -14.84 -2.96
C VAL A 275 -19.83 -14.26 -2.34
N LEU A 276 -19.72 -13.50 -1.25
CA LEU A 276 -20.87 -12.82 -0.62
C LEU A 276 -21.59 -11.89 -1.62
N TYR A 277 -20.84 -11.14 -2.44
CA TYR A 277 -21.40 -10.30 -3.49
C TYR A 277 -22.18 -11.12 -4.53
N ILE A 278 -21.63 -12.23 -5.02
CA ILE A 278 -22.32 -13.10 -5.99
C ILE A 278 -23.60 -13.68 -5.38
N VAL A 279 -23.53 -14.21 -4.16
CA VAL A 279 -24.71 -14.73 -3.43
C VAL A 279 -25.78 -13.64 -3.28
N GLN A 280 -25.37 -12.41 -2.94
CA GLN A 280 -26.28 -11.27 -2.81
C GLN A 280 -26.97 -10.92 -4.13
N CYS A 281 -26.24 -10.93 -5.26
CA CYS A 281 -26.82 -10.71 -6.59
C CYS A 281 -27.81 -11.82 -6.98
N LEU A 282 -27.46 -13.09 -6.75
CA LEU A 282 -28.33 -14.23 -7.02
C LEU A 282 -29.60 -14.18 -6.17
N LEU A 283 -29.48 -13.85 -4.89
CA LEU A 283 -30.62 -13.65 -3.99
C LEU A 283 -31.52 -12.51 -4.49
N GLY A 284 -30.95 -11.40 -4.95
CA GLY A 284 -31.70 -10.30 -5.55
C GLY A 284 -32.44 -10.72 -6.83
N ALA A 285 -31.79 -11.50 -7.70
CA ALA A 285 -32.40 -12.04 -8.91
C ALA A 285 -33.55 -13.00 -8.60
N PHE A 286 -33.35 -13.91 -7.65
CA PHE A 286 -34.38 -14.83 -7.16
C PHE A 286 -35.62 -14.07 -6.65
N ILE A 287 -35.41 -13.02 -5.86
CA ILE A 287 -36.50 -12.21 -5.31
C ILE A 287 -37.29 -11.47 -6.41
N HIS A 288 -36.60 -10.85 -7.36
CA HIS A 288 -37.23 -9.86 -8.25
C HIS A 288 -37.61 -10.40 -9.63
N PHE A 289 -36.92 -11.42 -10.13
CA PHE A 289 -37.21 -12.04 -11.43
C PHE A 289 -38.03 -13.33 -11.27
N LEU A 290 -37.67 -14.20 -10.32
CA LEU A 290 -38.42 -15.45 -10.10
C LEU A 290 -39.70 -15.24 -9.29
N LYS A 291 -39.74 -14.24 -8.40
CA LYS A 291 -40.93 -13.87 -7.60
C LYS A 291 -41.64 -15.08 -6.98
N PRO A 292 -40.95 -15.88 -6.14
CA PRO A 292 -41.54 -17.08 -5.54
C PRO A 292 -42.82 -16.74 -4.78
N ALA A 293 -43.79 -17.66 -4.82
CA ALA A 293 -45.05 -17.51 -4.11
C ALA A 293 -44.81 -17.24 -2.62
N ASN A 294 -45.56 -16.29 -2.06
CA ASN A 294 -45.49 -15.96 -0.65
C ASN A 294 -46.61 -16.70 0.10
N PRO A 295 -46.31 -17.73 0.91
CA PRO A 295 -47.31 -18.45 1.68
C PRO A 295 -47.98 -17.59 2.76
N TRP A 296 -47.45 -16.39 3.05
CA TRP A 296 -47.99 -15.44 4.04
C TRP A 296 -48.29 -14.08 3.38
N PRO A 297 -49.41 -13.91 2.66
CA PRO A 297 -49.66 -12.76 1.80
C PRO A 297 -49.64 -11.39 2.52
N THR A 298 -49.98 -11.40 3.81
CA THR A 298 -50.00 -10.20 4.67
C THR A 298 -48.59 -9.77 5.09
N ALA A 299 -47.66 -10.72 5.28
CA ALA A 299 -46.29 -10.45 5.70
C ALA A 299 -45.35 -10.14 4.52
N ARG A 300 -44.23 -9.46 4.81
CA ARG A 300 -43.11 -9.39 3.85
C ARG A 300 -42.35 -10.72 3.87
N PRO A 301 -42.01 -11.28 2.70
CA PRO A 301 -41.21 -12.50 2.63
C PRO A 301 -39.85 -12.36 3.32
N VAL A 302 -39.42 -13.39 4.07
CA VAL A 302 -38.19 -13.38 4.88
C VAL A 302 -36.95 -13.11 4.04
N GLN A 303 -36.90 -13.63 2.81
CA GLN A 303 -35.79 -13.41 1.87
C GLN A 303 -35.54 -11.92 1.56
N ASN A 304 -36.55 -11.06 1.66
CA ASN A 304 -36.36 -9.62 1.47
C ASN A 304 -35.58 -8.97 2.61
N TYR A 305 -35.84 -9.39 3.86
CA TYR A 305 -35.07 -8.93 5.01
C TYR A 305 -33.65 -9.48 4.96
N LEU A 306 -33.52 -10.77 4.64
CA LEU A 306 -32.21 -11.39 4.46
C LEU A 306 -31.37 -10.66 3.41
N HIS A 307 -31.95 -10.35 2.24
CA HIS A 307 -31.28 -9.59 1.19
C HIS A 307 -30.84 -8.20 1.67
N ALA A 308 -31.68 -7.49 2.41
CA ALA A 308 -31.31 -6.17 2.93
C ALA A 308 -30.16 -6.25 3.95
N VAL A 309 -30.26 -7.15 4.93
CA VAL A 309 -29.24 -7.31 5.99
C VAL A 309 -27.92 -7.81 5.40
N LEU A 310 -27.95 -8.86 4.56
CA LEU A 310 -26.76 -9.39 3.92
C LEU A 310 -26.07 -8.33 3.05
N GLY A 311 -26.84 -7.54 2.29
CA GLY A 311 -26.29 -6.45 1.48
C GLY A 311 -25.59 -5.38 2.31
N LEU A 312 -26.17 -4.98 3.44
CA LEU A 312 -25.55 -3.99 4.35
C LEU A 312 -24.29 -4.55 5.02
N LEU A 313 -24.32 -5.82 5.44
CA LEU A 313 -23.15 -6.49 5.99
C LEU A 313 -22.01 -6.57 4.96
N THR A 314 -22.30 -6.94 3.72
CA THR A 314 -21.32 -6.97 2.62
C THR A 314 -20.69 -5.58 2.41
N ILE A 315 -21.48 -4.50 2.42
CA ILE A 315 -20.94 -3.14 2.32
C ILE A 315 -20.04 -2.81 3.52
N GLY A 316 -20.46 -3.13 4.75
CA GLY A 316 -19.65 -2.91 5.95
C GLY A 316 -18.32 -3.66 5.93
N LEU A 317 -18.33 -4.94 5.55
CA LEU A 317 -17.13 -5.74 5.36
C LEU A 317 -16.23 -5.18 4.26
N ALA A 318 -16.81 -4.58 3.21
CA ALA A 318 -16.03 -3.96 2.16
C ALA A 318 -15.24 -2.73 2.63
N PHE A 319 -15.78 -1.93 3.54
CA PHE A 319 -15.04 -0.82 4.17
C PHE A 319 -13.82 -1.33 4.94
N TYR A 320 -13.98 -2.40 5.72
CA TYR A 320 -12.88 -3.07 6.41
C TYR A 320 -11.83 -3.60 5.42
N GLN A 321 -12.28 -4.28 4.35
CA GLN A 321 -11.40 -4.86 3.35
C GLN A 321 -10.58 -3.80 2.58
N VAL A 322 -11.20 -2.66 2.23
CA VAL A 322 -10.45 -1.56 1.60
C VAL A 322 -9.48 -0.94 2.60
N ARG A 323 -9.87 -0.75 3.87
CA ARG A 323 -8.98 -0.24 4.92
C ARG A 323 -7.76 -1.13 5.09
N SER A 324 -7.95 -2.45 5.18
CA SER A 324 -6.84 -3.40 5.31
C SER A 324 -5.92 -3.36 4.09
N GLY A 325 -6.49 -3.23 2.90
CA GLY A 325 -5.76 -3.15 1.63
C GLY A 325 -4.78 -1.98 1.59
N TYR A 326 -5.23 -0.74 1.76
CA TYR A 326 -4.30 0.39 1.63
C TYR A 326 -3.44 0.64 2.88
N LYS A 327 -3.89 0.22 4.06
CA LYS A 327 -3.18 0.53 5.31
C LYS A 327 -2.12 -0.52 5.66
N TYR A 328 -2.36 -1.79 5.34
CA TYR A 328 -1.46 -2.88 5.73
C TYR A 328 -0.94 -3.66 4.53
N GLU A 329 -1.81 -4.03 3.59
CA GLU A 329 -1.39 -4.82 2.43
C GLU A 329 -0.45 -4.01 1.55
N TRP A 330 -0.80 -2.76 1.21
CA TRP A 330 0.00 -1.91 0.31
C TRP A 330 1.46 -1.76 0.77
N PRO A 331 1.76 -1.31 2.01
CA PRO A 331 3.15 -1.20 2.43
C PRO A 331 3.88 -2.54 2.42
N MET A 332 3.21 -3.60 2.88
CA MET A 332 3.77 -4.95 2.99
C MET A 332 4.15 -5.54 1.63
N VAL A 333 3.26 -5.46 0.63
CA VAL A 333 3.47 -6.11 -0.67
C VAL A 333 4.29 -5.27 -1.65
N THR A 334 4.36 -3.96 -1.43
CA THR A 334 5.11 -3.05 -2.31
C THR A 334 6.45 -2.60 -1.75
N GLY A 335 6.67 -2.76 -0.44
CA GLY A 335 7.83 -2.17 0.25
C GLY A 335 7.84 -0.64 0.16
N ARG A 336 6.67 -0.03 -0.06
CA ARG A 336 6.50 1.42 -0.09
C ARG A 336 5.94 1.88 1.24
N GLY A 337 6.25 3.11 1.63
CA GLY A 337 5.66 3.71 2.83
C GLY A 337 4.13 3.84 2.73
N ASP A 338 3.53 4.19 3.87
CA ASP A 338 2.12 4.49 3.99
C ASP A 338 1.64 5.51 2.93
N LEU A 339 0.41 5.31 2.46
CA LEU A 339 -0.25 6.34 1.65
C LEU A 339 -0.45 7.62 2.48
N GLY A 340 -0.50 8.76 1.78
CA GLY A 340 -0.71 10.05 2.43
C GLY A 340 -1.99 10.09 3.27
N LYS A 341 -1.95 10.87 4.36
CA LYS A 341 -3.06 11.01 5.34
C LYS A 341 -4.41 11.37 4.71
N GLY A 342 -4.43 11.95 3.52
CA GLY A 342 -5.67 12.21 2.76
C GLY A 342 -6.50 10.96 2.52
N VAL A 343 -5.88 9.80 2.27
CA VAL A 343 -6.61 8.53 2.06
C VAL A 343 -7.36 8.11 3.33
N ASP A 344 -6.74 8.27 4.49
CA ASP A 344 -7.37 8.02 5.79
C ASP A 344 -8.59 8.93 6.00
N ILE A 345 -8.43 10.23 5.74
CA ILE A 345 -9.49 11.23 5.89
C ILE A 345 -10.69 10.87 5.01
N VAL A 346 -10.46 10.60 3.72
CA VAL A 346 -11.52 10.20 2.79
C VAL A 346 -12.24 8.96 3.29
N TRP A 347 -11.51 7.94 3.74
CA TRP A 347 -12.10 6.71 4.25
C TRP A 347 -12.96 6.94 5.51
N TYR A 348 -12.47 7.74 6.48
CA TYR A 348 -13.24 8.07 7.68
C TYR A 348 -14.51 8.86 7.37
N VAL A 349 -14.43 9.83 6.47
CA VAL A 349 -15.62 10.57 6.02
C VAL A 349 -16.61 9.60 5.37
N TRP A 350 -16.14 8.71 4.50
CA TRP A 350 -17.02 7.81 3.74
C TRP A 350 -17.68 6.74 4.61
N VAL A 351 -16.93 6.13 5.54
CA VAL A 351 -17.45 5.09 6.45
C VAL A 351 -18.49 5.65 7.43
N VAL A 352 -18.48 6.96 7.71
CA VAL A 352 -19.50 7.62 8.54
C VAL A 352 -20.66 8.13 7.68
N LEU A 353 -20.36 8.80 6.57
CA LEU A 353 -21.36 9.44 5.71
C LEU A 353 -22.36 8.42 5.16
N ILE A 354 -21.89 7.28 4.64
CA ILE A 354 -22.75 6.28 4.00
C ILE A 354 -23.77 5.69 4.98
N PRO A 355 -23.40 5.17 6.17
CA PRO A 355 -24.37 4.73 7.17
C PRO A 355 -25.34 5.81 7.63
N VAL A 356 -24.87 7.05 7.82
CA VAL A 356 -25.73 8.18 8.20
C VAL A 356 -26.78 8.44 7.12
N LEU A 357 -26.37 8.54 5.84
CA LEU A 357 -27.31 8.72 4.72
C LEU A 357 -28.29 7.56 4.62
N TYR A 358 -27.86 6.32 4.89
CA TYR A 358 -28.76 5.18 4.90
C TYR A 358 -29.77 5.28 6.04
N ALA A 359 -29.32 5.64 7.25
CA ALA A 359 -30.14 5.80 8.44
C ALA A 359 -31.18 6.92 8.28
N VAL A 360 -30.80 8.07 7.72
CA VAL A 360 -31.74 9.15 7.35
C VAL A 360 -32.81 8.62 6.40
N GLY A 361 -32.44 7.79 5.42
CA GLY A 361 -33.39 7.14 4.52
C GLY A 361 -34.41 6.23 5.20
N LEU A 362 -34.11 5.70 6.40
CA LEU A 362 -35.06 4.89 7.18
C LEU A 362 -36.25 5.72 7.70
N ALA A 363 -36.10 7.04 7.85
CA ALA A 363 -37.21 7.92 8.24
C ALA A 363 -38.40 7.87 7.27
N PHE A 364 -38.18 7.42 6.03
CA PHE A 364 -39.22 7.27 5.01
C PHE A 364 -39.94 5.92 5.03
N LEU A 365 -39.52 4.96 5.86
CA LEU A 365 -40.14 3.64 5.96
C LEU A 365 -41.64 3.66 6.28
N PRO A 366 -42.14 4.49 7.22
CA PRO A 366 -43.58 4.54 7.50
C PRO A 366 -44.41 4.89 6.27
N LYS A 367 -43.93 5.87 5.47
CA LYS A 367 -44.55 6.26 4.20
C LYS A 367 -44.51 5.11 3.19
N GLN A 368 -43.35 4.47 3.04
CA GLN A 368 -43.17 3.32 2.15
C GLN A 368 -44.15 2.18 2.51
N TYR A 369 -44.28 1.86 3.79
CA TYR A 369 -45.14 0.77 4.28
C TYR A 369 -46.62 1.07 4.07
N ARG A 370 -47.05 2.32 4.29
CA ARG A 370 -48.42 2.75 3.98
C ARG A 370 -48.75 2.57 2.49
N GLN A 371 -47.87 3.04 1.60
CA GLN A 371 -48.04 2.92 0.15
C GLN A 371 -48.11 1.45 -0.30
N GLU A 372 -47.31 0.57 0.29
CA GLU A 372 -47.37 -0.86 -0.02
C GLU A 372 -48.65 -1.53 0.49
N GLY A 373 -49.14 -1.14 1.67
CA GLY A 373 -50.43 -1.59 2.20
C GLY A 373 -51.59 -1.19 1.28
N GLU A 374 -51.65 0.08 0.86
CA GLU A 374 -52.66 0.58 -0.09
C GLU A 374 -52.64 -0.19 -1.41
N LYS A 375 -51.44 -0.54 -1.93
CA LYS A 375 -51.30 -1.36 -3.15
C LYS A 375 -51.83 -2.78 -2.96
N LYS A 376 -51.59 -3.41 -1.81
CA LYS A 376 -52.12 -4.75 -1.50
C LYS A 376 -53.65 -4.75 -1.43
N ILE A 377 -54.24 -3.74 -0.78
CA ILE A 377 -55.70 -3.60 -0.69
C ILE A 377 -56.30 -3.44 -2.09
N LYS A 378 -55.75 -2.55 -2.92
CA LYS A 378 -56.23 -2.36 -4.30
C LYS A 378 -56.12 -3.63 -5.15
N ALA A 379 -55.04 -4.39 -5.01
CA ALA A 379 -54.87 -5.66 -5.72
C ALA A 379 -55.87 -6.74 -5.27
N GLY A 380 -56.22 -6.78 -3.98
CA GLY A 380 -57.23 -7.70 -3.45
C GLY A 380 -58.66 -7.37 -3.90
N VAL A 381 -59.03 -6.08 -3.95
CA VAL A 381 -60.35 -5.63 -4.43
C VAL A 381 -60.52 -5.89 -5.94
N GLY A 382 -59.46 -5.70 -6.73
CA GLY A 382 -59.51 -5.97 -8.18
C GLY A 382 -59.68 -7.44 -8.54
N TYR A 383 -59.23 -8.38 -7.69
CA TYR A 383 -59.51 -9.81 -7.88
C TYR A 383 -60.98 -10.15 -7.57
N ALA A 384 -61.54 -9.59 -6.50
CA ALA A 384 -62.92 -9.83 -6.11
C ALA A 384 -63.96 -9.34 -7.13
N GLN A 385 -63.64 -8.29 -7.92
CA GLN A 385 -64.52 -7.78 -8.97
C GLN A 385 -64.44 -8.52 -10.32
N HIS A 386 -63.48 -9.44 -10.50
CA HIS A 386 -63.34 -10.24 -11.73
C HIS A 386 -63.87 -11.67 -11.58
N ASP A 387 -64.22 -12.06 -10.35
CA ASP A 387 -64.76 -13.38 -9.99
C ASP A 387 -66.29 -13.35 -9.71
N GLU A 388 -66.95 -12.21 -9.92
CA GLU A 388 -68.42 -12.05 -10.07
C GLU A 388 -68.78 -11.90 -11.54
#